data_AF-B9MK01-F1
#
_entry.id   AF-B9MK01-F1
#
_cell.length_a   1.000
_cell.length_b   1.000
_cell.length_c   1.000
_cell.angle_alpha   90.00
_cell.angle_beta   90.00
_cell.angle_gamma   90.00
#
_symmetry.space_group_name_H-M   'P 1'
#
loop_
_entity.id
_entity.type
_entity.pdbx_description
1 polymer ?
#
loop_
_entity_poly.entity_id
_entity_poly.type
_entity_poly.pdbx_seq_one_letter_code
_entity_poly.pdbx_strand_id
1 'polypeptide(L)'
;MQLPFKFYPQQPIAGDKLIVAYNNGILLDGLEKDIYLKFGFGNEFVEGKTYEIKMVKKNGEYIAVLPLLKSGFLFIAFKDKFENFDDNNGNFYKISIKTKE
;
A
#
# COMPACT_ATOMS: atom_id res chain seq x y z
N MET A 1 -1.20 17.59 1.93
CA MET A 1 -0.21 16.70 1.28
C MET A 1 -1.00 15.62 0.55
N GLN A 2 -0.74 15.44 -0.73
CA GLN A 2 -1.37 14.38 -1.52
C GLN A 2 -0.64 13.06 -1.25
N LEU A 3 -1.37 11.96 -1.11
CA LEU A 3 -0.77 10.63 -0.96
C LEU A 3 -0.04 10.24 -2.26
N PRO A 4 1.06 9.46 -2.18
CA PRO A 4 1.76 9.01 -3.38
C PRO A 4 1.02 7.88 -4.14
N PHE A 5 -0.15 7.50 -3.64
CA PHE A 5 -1.02 6.47 -4.19
C PHE A 5 -2.49 6.86 -4.06
N LYS A 6 -3.31 6.19 -4.86
CA LYS A 6 -4.77 6.15 -4.75
C LYS A 6 -5.19 4.76 -4.28
N PHE A 7 -6.40 4.68 -3.72
CA PHE A 7 -7.00 3.39 -3.40
C PHE A 7 -8.51 3.37 -3.68
N TYR A 8 -9.07 2.18 -3.88
CA TYR A 8 -10.51 2.00 -4.10
C TYR A 8 -10.99 0.67 -3.49
N PRO A 9 -12.13 0.64 -2.78
CA PRO A 9 -13.02 1.76 -2.48
C PRO A 9 -12.43 2.78 -1.49
N GLN A 10 -12.94 4.02 -1.50
CA GLN A 10 -12.52 5.09 -0.57
C GLN A 10 -12.96 4.84 0.88
N GLN A 11 -13.91 3.92 1.08
CA GLN A 11 -14.29 3.39 2.38
C GLN A 11 -14.05 1.87 2.39
N PRO A 12 -12.81 1.43 2.67
CA PRO A 12 -12.46 0.01 2.73
C PRO A 12 -13.22 -0.72 3.83
N ILE A 13 -13.74 -1.90 3.52
CA ILE A 13 -14.49 -2.76 4.46
C ILE A 13 -13.79 -4.11 4.57
N ALA A 14 -13.65 -4.62 5.79
CA ALA A 14 -13.10 -5.93 6.05
C ALA A 14 -13.95 -7.03 5.37
N GLY A 15 -13.27 -8.00 4.75
CA GLY A 15 -13.86 -9.03 3.92
C GLY A 15 -13.87 -8.71 2.42
N ASP A 16 -13.69 -7.44 2.03
CA ASP A 16 -13.66 -7.02 0.63
C ASP A 16 -12.23 -6.93 0.07
N LYS A 17 -12.09 -6.43 -1.16
CA LYS A 17 -10.80 -6.17 -1.80
C LYS A 17 -10.52 -4.66 -1.85
N LEU A 18 -9.25 -4.30 -1.69
CA LEU A 18 -8.73 -2.96 -1.88
C LEU A 18 -7.81 -2.94 -3.09
N ILE A 19 -8.08 -2.04 -4.03
CA ILE A 19 -7.15 -1.70 -5.11
C ILE A 19 -6.26 -0.57 -4.61
N VAL A 20 -4.94 -0.72 -4.73
CA VAL A 20 -3.95 0.32 -4.44
C VAL A 20 -3.18 0.63 -5.72
N ALA A 21 -3.12 1.90 -6.10
CA ALA A 21 -2.42 2.38 -7.30
C ALA A 21 -1.38 3.43 -6.89
N TYR A 22 -0.11 3.05 -6.92
CA TYR A 22 1.03 3.94 -6.67
C TYR A 22 1.37 4.72 -7.94
N ASN A 23 1.27 6.04 -7.88
CA ASN A 23 1.24 6.88 -9.07
C ASN A 23 1.79 8.31 -8.92
N ASN A 24 2.20 8.70 -7.71
CA ASN A 24 2.75 10.03 -7.45
C ASN A 24 3.80 9.98 -6.32
N GLY A 25 4.53 8.88 -6.20
CA GLY A 25 5.54 8.72 -5.16
C GLY A 25 6.97 8.76 -5.66
N ILE A 26 7.89 8.89 -4.72
CA ILE A 26 9.31 9.18 -4.98
C ILE A 26 10.04 8.04 -5.72
N LEU A 27 9.53 6.81 -5.65
CA LEU A 27 10.16 5.66 -6.33
C LEU A 27 9.88 5.63 -7.84
N LEU A 28 8.94 6.47 -8.30
CA LEU A 28 8.58 6.60 -9.71
C LEU A 28 9.63 7.39 -10.51
N ASP A 29 10.51 8.12 -9.83
CA ASP A 29 11.56 8.90 -10.48
C ASP A 29 12.64 7.98 -11.07
N GLY A 30 13.13 8.33 -12.25
CA GLY A 30 14.21 7.64 -12.94
C GLY A 30 13.78 6.44 -13.79
N LEU A 31 14.64 5.44 -13.89
CA LEU A 31 14.40 4.24 -14.71
C LEU A 31 13.26 3.39 -14.15
N GLU A 32 12.60 2.65 -15.04
CA GLU A 32 11.58 1.67 -14.66
C GLU A 32 12.13 0.62 -13.70
N LYS A 33 11.40 0.39 -12.61
CA LYS A 33 11.79 -0.53 -11.54
C LYS A 33 10.60 -1.44 -11.20
N ASP A 34 10.92 -2.61 -10.70
CA ASP A 34 9.92 -3.42 -10.02
C ASP A 34 9.57 -2.74 -8.69
N ILE A 35 8.29 -2.44 -8.50
CA ILE A 35 7.75 -1.87 -7.27
C ILE A 35 6.97 -2.94 -6.52
N TYR A 36 7.16 -2.96 -5.21
CA TYR A 36 6.51 -3.86 -4.28
C TYR A 36 5.72 -3.04 -3.26
N LEU A 37 4.55 -3.54 -2.91
CA LEU A 37 3.71 -3.02 -1.83
C LEU A 37 3.97 -3.86 -0.58
N LYS A 38 4.54 -3.25 0.46
CA LYS A 38 4.67 -3.82 1.81
C LYS A 38 3.47 -3.37 2.63
N PHE A 39 2.77 -4.30 3.27
CA PHE A 39 1.58 -3.98 4.05
C PHE A 39 1.35 -4.86 5.27
N GLY A 40 0.62 -4.36 6.26
CA GLY A 40 0.25 -5.08 7.48
C GLY A 40 -1.03 -4.55 8.10
N PHE A 41 -1.70 -5.35 8.94
CA PHE A 41 -2.97 -5.00 9.57
C PHE A 41 -2.83 -4.88 11.09
N GLY A 42 -3.56 -3.94 11.70
CA GLY A 42 -3.65 -3.84 13.15
C GLY A 42 -4.05 -2.45 13.63
N ASN A 43 -3.96 -2.24 14.95
CA ASN A 43 -4.06 -0.90 15.55
C ASN A 43 -2.71 -0.16 15.54
N GLU A 44 -1.62 -0.91 15.48
CA GLU A 44 -0.24 -0.44 15.40
C GLU A 44 0.51 -1.24 14.32
N PHE A 45 1.60 -0.66 13.81
CA PHE A 45 2.49 -1.36 12.91
C PHE A 45 3.34 -2.35 13.72
N VAL A 46 3.40 -3.60 13.27
CA VAL A 46 4.19 -4.65 13.92
C VAL A 46 5.18 -5.21 12.90
N GLU A 47 6.46 -4.89 13.09
CA GLU A 47 7.54 -5.45 12.26
C GLU A 47 7.52 -6.99 12.32
N GLY A 48 7.77 -7.64 11.20
CA GLY A 48 7.65 -9.10 11.07
C GLY A 48 6.22 -9.64 10.91
N LYS A 49 5.18 -8.80 11.03
CA LYS A 49 3.78 -9.14 10.68
C LYS A 49 3.33 -8.40 9.42
N THR A 50 4.20 -8.39 8.41
CA THR A 50 3.95 -7.71 7.14
C THR A 50 3.97 -8.71 5.99
N TYR A 51 3.31 -8.31 4.91
CA TYR A 51 3.25 -9.02 3.66
C TYR A 51 3.83 -8.14 2.57
N GLU A 52 4.40 -8.74 1.53
CA GLU A 52 4.88 -8.04 0.36
C GLU A 52 4.23 -8.63 -0.89
N ILE A 53 3.84 -7.76 -1.82
CA ILE A 53 3.34 -8.16 -3.13
C ILE A 53 3.96 -7.30 -4.22
N LYS A 54 4.45 -7.95 -5.28
CA LYS A 54 4.91 -7.24 -6.47
C LYS A 54 3.71 -6.57 -7.15
N MET A 55 3.83 -5.27 -7.41
CA MET A 55 2.79 -4.51 -8.08
C MET A 55 2.88 -4.72 -9.59
N VAL A 56 1.73 -4.69 -10.27
CA VAL A 56 1.65 -4.77 -11.73
C VAL A 56 1.67 -3.37 -12.31
N LYS A 57 2.62 -3.08 -13.19
CA LYS A 57 2.66 -1.81 -13.90
C LYS A 57 1.58 -1.76 -14.97
N LYS A 58 0.78 -0.70 -14.99
CA LYS A 58 -0.27 -0.46 -16.00
C LYS A 58 -0.46 1.04 -16.19
N ASN A 59 -0.35 1.51 -17.44
CA ASN A 59 -0.56 2.92 -17.81
C ASN A 59 0.25 3.93 -16.97
N GLY A 60 1.48 3.58 -16.59
CA GLY A 60 2.34 4.43 -15.77
C GLY A 60 2.09 4.35 -14.26
N GLU A 61 1.07 3.62 -13.80
CA GLU A 61 0.81 3.36 -12.39
C GLU A 61 1.26 1.95 -12.01
N TYR A 62 1.60 1.74 -10.74
CA TYR A 62 1.84 0.40 -10.18
C TYR A 62 0.64 -0.01 -9.34
N ILE A 63 0.03 -1.13 -9.65
CA ILE A 63 -1.27 -1.54 -9.10
C ILE A 63 -1.13 -2.87 -8.33
N ALA A 64 -1.73 -2.92 -7.14
CA ALA A 64 -1.92 -4.14 -6.37
C ALA A 64 -3.39 -4.27 -5.92
N VAL A 65 -3.83 -5.51 -5.74
CA VAL A 65 -5.16 -5.82 -5.20
C VAL A 65 -4.96 -6.63 -3.93
N LEU A 66 -5.44 -6.10 -2.81
CA LEU A 66 -5.27 -6.68 -1.48
C LEU A 66 -6.61 -7.23 -0.97
N PRO A 67 -6.66 -8.44 -0.41
CA PRO A 67 -7.79 -8.85 0.42
C PRO A 67 -7.73 -8.13 1.78
N LEU A 68 -8.83 -7.52 2.22
CA LEU A 68 -8.92 -6.82 3.50
C LEU A 68 -9.34 -7.80 4.60
N LEU A 69 -8.35 -8.40 5.27
CA LEU A 69 -8.61 -9.52 6.18
C LEU A 69 -9.17 -9.11 7.55
N LYS A 70 -8.91 -7.88 7.98
CA LYS A 70 -9.27 -7.38 9.32
C LYS A 70 -9.69 -5.91 9.24
N SER A 71 -10.61 -5.50 10.11
CA SER A 71 -10.88 -4.08 10.36
C SER A 71 -9.80 -3.46 11.26
N GLY A 72 -9.80 -2.13 11.38
CA GLY A 72 -8.75 -1.36 12.07
C GLY A 72 -7.94 -0.54 11.07
N PHE A 73 -6.61 -0.61 11.11
CA PHE A 73 -5.74 0.05 10.15
C PHE A 73 -4.98 -0.94 9.26
N LEU A 74 -4.84 -0.54 8.01
CA LEU A 74 -3.88 -1.09 7.05
C LEU A 74 -2.71 -0.13 6.95
N PHE A 75 -1.52 -0.65 7.29
CA PHE A 75 -0.25 0.04 7.15
C PHE A 75 0.35 -0.32 5.80
N ILE A 76 0.87 0.68 5.08
CA ILE A 76 1.39 0.55 3.72
C ILE A 76 2.73 1.26 3.60
N ALA A 77 3.67 0.63 2.91
CA ALA A 77 4.87 1.23 2.36
C ALA A 77 5.13 0.67 0.96
N PHE A 78 5.90 1.39 0.16
CA PHE A 78 6.35 0.94 -1.16
C PHE A 78 7.86 0.74 -1.11
N LYS A 79 8.35 -0.25 -1.86
CA LYS A 79 9.78 -0.40 -2.09
C LYS A 79 10.08 -0.76 -3.54
N ASP A 80 11.26 -0.40 -4.01
CA ASP A 80 11.77 -0.92 -5.27
C ASP A 80 12.65 -2.18 -5.06
N LYS A 81 13.07 -2.80 -6.16
CA LYS A 81 13.98 -3.96 -6.13
C LYS A 81 15.38 -3.69 -5.57
N PHE A 82 15.73 -2.42 -5.31
CA PHE A 82 17.02 -2.00 -4.76
C PHE A 82 16.92 -1.63 -3.28
N GLU A 83 15.79 -1.96 -2.63
CA GLU A 83 15.53 -1.67 -1.22
C GLU A 83 15.50 -0.15 -0.91
N ASN A 84 15.10 0.67 -1.88
CA ASN A 84 14.67 2.05 -1.62
C ASN A 84 13.21 2.04 -1.18
N PHE A 85 12.86 2.85 -0.18
CA PHE A 85 11.54 2.89 0.42
C PHE A 85 10.83 4.22 0.22
N ASP A 86 9.51 4.14 0.02
CA ASP A 86 8.55 5.23 0.18
C ASP A 86 7.55 4.79 1.25
N ASP A 87 7.89 5.09 2.50
CA ASP A 87 7.23 4.61 3.71
C ASP A 87 6.83 5.76 4.64
N ASN A 88 6.70 6.98 4.09
CA ASN A 88 6.41 8.18 4.87
C ASN A 88 7.44 8.42 6.01
N ASN A 89 8.73 8.28 5.69
CA ASN A 89 9.85 8.43 6.63
C ASN A 89 9.75 7.48 7.83
N GLY A 90 9.52 6.21 7.57
CA GLY A 90 9.38 5.15 8.58
C GLY A 90 8.05 5.13 9.35
N ASN A 91 7.13 6.07 9.08
CA ASN A 91 5.83 6.14 9.77
C ASN A 91 4.74 5.28 9.15
N PHE A 92 4.98 4.81 7.91
CA PHE A 92 4.03 4.14 7.03
C PHE A 92 2.83 5.03 6.67
N TYR A 93 2.18 4.70 5.56
CA TYR A 93 0.86 5.22 5.23
C TYR A 93 -0.20 4.38 5.94
N LYS A 94 -1.29 5.02 6.39
CA LYS A 94 -2.35 4.35 7.14
C LYS A 94 -3.70 4.53 6.45
N ILE A 95 -4.42 3.44 6.27
CA ILE A 95 -5.78 3.43 5.73
C ILE A 95 -6.71 2.79 6.76
N SER A 96 -7.80 3.47 7.11
CA SER A 96 -8.83 2.93 7.99
C SER A 96 -9.68 1.89 7.24
N ILE A 97 -9.87 0.72 7.85
CA ILE A 97 -10.74 -0.35 7.36
C ILE A 97 -11.91 -0.50 8.33
N LYS A 98 -13.13 -0.37 7.82
CA LYS A 98 -14.37 -0.55 8.59
C LYS A 98 -14.75 -2.03 8.69
N THR A 99 -15.54 -2.37 9.70
CA THR A 99 -16.25 -3.65 9.74
C THR A 99 -17.48 -3.57 8.82
N LYS A 100 -17.92 -4.70 8.28
CA LYS A 100 -19.21 -4.79 7.60
C LYS A 100 -20.31 -4.72 8.66
N GLU A 101 -21.10 -3.65 8.64
CA GLU A 101 -22.27 -3.48 9.53
C GLU A 101 -23.31 -4.58 9.31
#